data_AF-A0A418GJC7-F1
#
_entry.id   AF-A0A418GJC7-F1
#
_cell.length_a   1.000
_cell.length_b   1.000
_cell.length_c   1.000
_cell.angle_alpha   90.00
_cell.angle_beta   90.00
_cell.angle_gamma   90.00
#
_symmetry.space_group_name_H-M   'P 1'
#
loop_
_entity.id
_entity.type
_entity.pdbx_description
1 polymer ?
#
loop_
_entity_poly.entity_id
_entity_poly.type
_entity_poly.pdbx_seq_one_letter_code
_entity_poly.pdbx_strand_id
1 'polypeptide(L)' 'WMESRIYPAMTAIPALAGLITTMVTQGYEYRRDDDMALWSSADLTYSITYEM' A
#
# COMPACT_ATOMS: atom_id res chain seq x y z
N TRP A 1 -3.81 12.95 -3.90
CA TRP A 1 -4.47 12.68 -2.58
C TRP A 1 -3.77 11.52 -1.89
N MET A 2 -3.46 10.44 -2.61
CA MET A 2 -2.60 9.35 -2.11
C MET A 2 -1.27 9.87 -1.55
N GLU A 3 -0.57 10.69 -2.31
CA GLU A 3 0.77 11.21 -2.00
C GLU A 3 0.78 12.15 -0.79
N SER A 4 -0.32 12.87 -0.57
CA SER A 4 -0.43 13.85 0.50
C SER A 4 -1.07 13.31 1.78
N ARG A 5 -1.71 12.14 1.74
CA ARG A 5 -2.42 11.57 2.91
C ARG A 5 -2.06 10.13 3.22
N ILE A 6 -2.08 9.25 2.22
CA ILE A 6 -1.86 7.81 2.42
C ILE A 6 -0.37 7.51 2.49
N TYR A 7 0.43 8.05 1.57
CA TYR A 7 1.87 7.81 1.53
C TYR A 7 2.58 8.26 2.84
N PRO A 8 2.28 9.43 3.44
CA PRO A 8 2.85 9.81 4.73
C PRO A 8 2.37 8.92 5.89
N ALA A 9 1.15 8.38 5.85
CA ALA A 9 0.68 7.48 6.89
C ALA A 9 1.42 6.13 6.87
N MET A 10 1.85 5.68 5.68
CA MET A 10 2.60 4.44 5.51
C MET A 10 4.04 4.51 6.04
N THR A 11 4.59 5.70 6.31
CA THR A 11 5.97 5.82 6.85
C THR A 11 6.09 5.36 8.30
N ALA A 12 5.01 5.45 9.07
CA ALA A 12 5.02 5.10 10.48
C ALA A 12 3.65 4.60 10.93
N ILE A 13 3.51 3.28 11.04
CA ILE A 13 2.32 2.61 11.58
C ILE A 13 2.73 1.82 12.82
N PRO A 14 2.64 2.41 14.03
CA PRO A 14 3.13 1.79 15.27
C PRO A 14 2.52 0.42 15.56
N ALA A 15 1.22 0.24 15.25
CA ALA A 15 0.53 -1.03 15.45
C ALA A 15 1.05 -2.15 14.53
N LEU A 16 1.54 -1.80 13.34
CA LEU A 16 2.10 -2.76 12.39
C LEU A 16 3.57 -3.08 12.71
N ALA A 17 4.33 -2.11 13.21
CA ALA A 17 5.75 -2.25 13.50
C ALA A 17 6.08 -3.37 14.51
N GLY A 18 5.16 -3.70 15.42
CA GLY A 18 5.33 -4.82 16.37
C GLY A 18 4.98 -6.20 15.81
N LEU A 19 4.40 -6.27 14.60
CA LEU A 19 3.88 -7.51 14.00
C LEU A 19 4.71 -8.02 12.82
N ILE A 20 5.54 -7.16 12.22
CA ILE A 20 6.32 -7.48 11.02
C ILE A 20 7.81 -7.21 11.25
N THR A 21 8.66 -8.00 10.61
CA THR A 21 10.12 -7.85 10.67
C THR A 21 10.61 -6.81 9.67
N THR A 22 10.08 -6.85 8.44
CA THR A 22 10.48 -5.93 7.38
C THR A 22 9.29 -5.51 6.52
N MET A 23 9.37 -4.31 5.94
CA MET A 23 8.41 -3.75 5.01
C MET A 23 9.17 -3.00 3.92
N VAL A 24 8.98 -3.37 2.66
CA VAL A 24 9.67 -2.78 1.51
C VAL A 24 8.65 -2.39 0.45
N THR A 25 8.73 -1.16 -0.04
CA THR A 25 7.86 -0.68 -1.13
C THR A 25 8.10 -1.50 -2.39
N GLN A 26 7.03 -2.09 -2.93
CA GLN A 26 7.11 -2.91 -4.13
C GLN A 26 6.71 -2.13 -5.39
N GLY A 27 5.67 -1.30 -5.30
CA GLY A 27 5.19 -0.57 -6.47
C GLY A 27 4.00 0.33 -6.19
N TYR A 28 3.68 1.13 -7.20
CA TYR A 28 2.52 2.01 -7.25
C TYR A 28 1.93 1.96 -8.66
N GLU A 29 0.70 1.47 -8.77
CA GLU A 29 0.05 1.20 -10.06
C GLU A 29 -1.34 1.85 -10.11
N TYR A 30 -1.66 2.49 -11.22
CA TYR A 30 -3.03 2.93 -11.48
C TYR A 30 -3.78 1.83 -12.20
N ARG A 31 -4.86 1.35 -11.59
CA ARG A 31 -5.73 0.35 -12.18
C ARG A 31 -7.10 0.93 -12.49
N ARG A 32 -7.77 0.30 -13.44
CA ARG A 32 -9.14 0.60 -13.81
C ARG A 32 -9.89 -0.71 -13.99
N ASP A 33 -11.19 -0.64 -13.84
CA ASP A 33 -12.06 -1.72 -14.25
C ASP A 33 -11.88 -1.99 -15.75
N ASP A 34 -11.48 -3.22 -16.10
CA ASP A 34 -11.21 -3.58 -17.50
C ASP A 34 -12.49 -3.90 -18.29
N ASP A 35 -13.61 -4.12 -17.60
CA ASP A 35 -14.84 -4.61 -18.23
C ASP A 35 -15.80 -3.45 -18.55
N MET A 36 -16.29 -2.74 -17.53
CA MET A 36 -17.24 -1.65 -17.68
C MET A 36 -16.65 -0.27 -17.36
N ALA A 37 -15.36 -0.20 -17.01
CA ALA A 37 -14.64 1.04 -16.68
C ALA A 37 -15.34 1.91 -15.61
N LEU A 38 -16.05 1.26 -14.67
CA LEU A 38 -16.88 1.93 -13.65
C LEU A 38 -16.06 2.54 -12.52
N TRP A 39 -14.81 2.10 -12.34
CA TRP A 39 -13.94 2.60 -11.28
C TRP A 39 -12.48 2.63 -11.73
N SER A 40 -11.71 3.45 -11.02
CA SER A 40 -10.26 3.55 -11.13
C SER A 40 -9.66 3.63 -9.73
N SER A 41 -8.57 2.91 -9.50
CA SER A 41 -7.84 2.89 -8.24
C SER A 41 -6.38 3.28 -8.44
N ALA A 42 -5.75 3.63 -7.33
CA ALA A 42 -4.31 3.71 -7.21
C ALA A 42 -3.89 2.68 -6.16
N ASP A 43 -3.17 1.66 -6.60
CA ASP A 43 -2.74 0.54 -5.77
C ASP A 43 -1.30 0.81 -5.32
N LEU A 44 -1.10 0.88 -3.99
CA LEU A 44 0.23 1.01 -3.38
C LEU A 44 0.56 -0.31 -2.68
N THR A 45 1.65 -0.96 -3.09
CA THR A 45 1.98 -2.32 -2.64
C THR A 45 3.31 -2.36 -1.90
N TYR A 46 3.34 -3.15 -0.83
CA TYR A 46 4.53 -3.41 -0.01
C TYR A 46 4.73 -4.91 0.16
N SER A 47 5.98 -5.36 0.09
CA SER A 47 6.37 -6.69 0.51
C SER A 47 6.68 -6.66 2.01
N ILE A 48 6.05 -7.54 2.78
CA ILE A 48 6.26 -7.66 4.22
C ILE A 48 6.81 -9.04 4.57
N THR A 49 7.66 -9.11 5.59
CA THR A 49 8.07 -10.38 6.21
C THR A 49 7.64 -10.37 7.67
N TYR A 50 7.13 -11.51 8.15
CA TYR A 50 6.70 -11.69 9.53
C TYR A 50 6.93 -13.14 9.97
N GLU A 51 6.92 -13.36 11.27
CA GLU A 51 7.00 -14.69 11.89
C GLU A 51 5.60 -15.12 12.35
N MET A 52 5.28 -16.42 12.24
CA MET A 52 3.96 -16.99 12.55
C MET A 52 3.88 -17.48 14.00
#